data_AF-E5XSV2-F1
#
_entry.id   AF-E5XSV2-F1
#
_cell.length_a   1.000
_cell.length_b   1.000
_cell.length_c   1.000
_cell.angle_alpha   90.00
_cell.angle_beta   90.00
_cell.angle_gamma   90.00
#
_symmetry.space_group_name_H-M   'P 1'
#
loop_
_entity.id
_entity.type
_entity.pdbx_description
1 polymer ?
#
loop_
_entity_poly.entity_id
_entity_poly.type
_entity_poly.pdbx_seq_one_letter_code
_entity_poly.pdbx_strand_id
1 'polypeptide(L)'
;MPDIHFGGEGFPVHIEPDPWEQPLAPEYEALVGKPLPELRLASSETTGVSFPLHQLSRARNMIVILPKIATKRHPLPEHLADHPLIQAGVRLHEGVHEQYENLASIGFSYIFLVTTQSAEELREIIRPEPRQQFPALSDPDLKLADLVGLPTFAVEGERFYEPFGLILRECVVEKVVYPIGDPEGYARWAFNWARVRRPDLDFLNYNLDRGSFTRRNG
;
A
#
# COMPACT_ATOMS: atom_id res chain seq x y z
N MET A 1 20.57 -47.52 -8.02
CA MET A 1 19.83 -46.28 -7.74
C MET A 1 20.43 -45.22 -8.64
N PRO A 2 19.65 -44.46 -9.43
CA PRO A 2 20.23 -43.34 -10.16
C PRO A 2 20.32 -42.14 -9.21
N ASP A 3 21.50 -41.53 -9.19
CA ASP A 3 21.76 -40.24 -8.54
C ASP A 3 20.94 -39.16 -9.23
N ILE A 4 20.11 -38.47 -8.46
CA ILE A 4 19.33 -37.32 -8.92
C ILE A 4 20.16 -36.07 -8.58
N HIS A 5 20.77 -35.46 -9.59
CA HIS A 5 21.39 -34.14 -9.44
C HIS A 5 20.31 -33.06 -9.52
N PHE A 6 20.09 -32.34 -8.42
CA PHE A 6 19.32 -31.10 -8.42
C PHE A 6 20.19 -29.96 -9.00
N GLY A 7 20.29 -29.93 -10.32
CA GLY A 7 20.83 -28.79 -11.07
C GLY A 7 19.68 -27.93 -11.59
N GLY A 8 19.04 -27.16 -10.71
CA GLY A 8 18.14 -26.09 -11.15
C GLY A 8 18.96 -24.84 -11.38
N GLU A 9 19.28 -24.51 -12.63
CA GLU A 9 19.71 -23.16 -12.96
C GLU A 9 18.58 -22.21 -12.52
N GLY A 10 18.87 -21.32 -11.58
CA GLY A 10 17.90 -20.38 -11.05
C GLY A 10 17.23 -19.64 -12.20
N PHE A 11 15.90 -19.65 -12.26
CA PHE A 11 15.17 -18.86 -13.26
C PHE A 11 15.66 -17.41 -13.17
N PRO A 12 16.14 -16.80 -14.26
CA PRO A 12 16.55 -15.42 -14.23
C PRO A 12 15.34 -14.59 -13.82
N VAL A 13 15.41 -14.02 -12.62
CA VAL A 13 14.43 -13.04 -12.18
C VAL A 13 14.68 -11.81 -13.02
N HIS A 14 13.89 -11.63 -14.08
CA HIS A 14 13.82 -10.36 -14.77
C HIS A 14 13.30 -9.33 -13.76
N ILE A 15 14.21 -8.45 -13.35
CA ILE A 15 13.91 -7.27 -12.54
C ILE A 15 13.50 -6.20 -13.55
N GLU A 16 12.22 -5.86 -13.59
CA GLU A 16 11.81 -4.64 -14.29
C GLU A 16 12.57 -3.47 -13.66
N PRO A 17 13.20 -2.57 -14.46
CA PRO A 17 13.84 -1.38 -13.92
C PRO A 17 12.82 -0.62 -13.08
N ASP A 18 13.23 -0.16 -11.89
CA ASP A 18 12.34 0.56 -11.00
C ASP A 18 11.89 1.85 -11.70
N PRO A 19 10.63 1.99 -12.13
CA PRO A 19 10.20 3.16 -12.89
C PRO A 19 10.14 4.41 -11.98
N TRP A 20 10.35 4.25 -10.67
CA TRP A 20 10.53 5.29 -9.67
C TRP A 20 11.98 5.37 -9.15
N GLU A 21 12.97 5.03 -9.98
CA GLU A 21 14.40 5.30 -9.72
C GLU A 21 14.80 6.78 -9.92
N GLN A 22 13.84 7.67 -10.18
CA GLN A 22 14.11 9.10 -10.29
C GLN A 22 14.54 9.67 -8.93
N PRO A 23 15.46 10.66 -8.91
CA PRO A 23 15.86 11.31 -7.67
C PRO A 23 14.65 11.89 -6.95
N LEU A 24 14.48 11.53 -5.69
CA LEU A 24 13.48 12.15 -4.81
C LEU A 24 13.91 13.58 -4.49
N ALA A 25 12.94 14.46 -4.26
CA ALA A 25 13.24 15.74 -3.63
C ALA A 25 13.86 15.48 -2.24
N PRO A 26 14.82 16.32 -1.78
CA PRO A 26 15.58 16.06 -0.55
C PRO A 26 14.71 15.81 0.69
N GLU A 27 13.57 16.47 0.79
CA GLU A 27 12.59 16.31 1.87
C GLU A 27 11.99 14.90 1.91
N TYR A 28 11.75 14.28 0.75
CA TYR A 28 11.19 12.93 0.66
C TYR A 28 12.28 11.86 0.78
N GLU A 29 13.48 12.12 0.23
CA GLU A 29 14.64 11.26 0.45
C GLU A 29 14.98 11.17 1.94
N ALA A 30 14.87 12.27 2.67
CA ALA A 30 15.14 12.33 4.12
C ALA A 30 14.19 11.46 4.97
N LEU A 31 13.04 11.02 4.42
CA LEU A 31 12.15 10.08 5.09
C LEU A 31 12.73 8.66 5.10
N VAL A 32 13.53 8.28 4.10
CA VAL A 32 14.12 6.94 3.99
C VAL A 32 15.03 6.70 5.19
N GLY A 33 14.87 5.53 5.83
CA GLY A 33 15.61 5.18 7.05
C GLY A 33 15.10 5.85 8.32
N LYS A 34 14.01 6.62 8.27
CA LYS A 34 13.35 7.19 9.46
C LYS A 34 12.16 6.36 9.90
N PRO A 35 11.89 6.28 11.22
CA PRO A 35 10.61 5.76 11.70
C PRO A 35 9.49 6.74 11.35
N LEU A 36 8.27 6.23 11.20
CA LEU A 36 7.09 7.09 11.14
C LEU A 36 6.85 7.80 12.48
N PRO A 37 6.31 9.02 12.46
CA PRO A 37 5.99 9.75 13.68
C PRO A 37 4.93 9.01 14.49
N GLU A 38 4.85 9.33 15.78
CA GLU A 38 3.77 8.86 16.63
C GLU A 38 2.44 9.49 16.18
N LEU A 39 1.73 8.78 15.31
CA LEU A 39 0.42 9.16 14.80
C LEU A 39 -0.54 7.98 14.88
N ARG A 40 -1.76 8.30 15.30
CA ARG A 40 -2.88 7.37 15.42
C ARG A 40 -4.02 7.89 14.57
N LEU A 41 -4.43 7.11 13.57
CA LEU A 41 -5.50 7.46 12.65
C LEU A 41 -6.69 6.52 12.81
N ALA A 42 -7.90 7.06 12.73
CA ALA A 42 -9.14 6.30 12.90
C ALA A 42 -9.37 5.35 11.71
N SER A 43 -9.71 4.10 11.99
CA SER A 43 -9.91 3.07 10.96
C SER A 43 -11.35 2.93 10.48
N SER A 44 -11.49 2.55 9.21
CA SER A 44 -12.74 2.13 8.57
C SER A 44 -13.25 0.76 9.05
N GLU A 45 -12.41 -0.07 9.69
CA GLU A 45 -12.84 -1.42 10.08
C GLU A 45 -13.60 -1.43 11.42
N THR A 46 -13.08 -0.70 12.41
CA THR A 46 -13.62 -0.73 13.77
C THR A 46 -13.74 0.68 14.34
N THR A 47 -14.94 1.04 14.80
CA THR A 47 -15.20 2.31 15.47
C THR A 47 -14.38 2.42 16.75
N GLY A 48 -13.68 3.55 16.94
CA GLY A 48 -12.85 3.79 18.11
C GLY A 48 -11.47 3.13 18.08
N VAL A 49 -11.15 2.34 17.04
CA VAL A 49 -9.79 1.83 16.83
C VAL A 49 -8.99 2.84 16.03
N SER A 50 -7.80 3.14 16.55
CA SER A 50 -6.79 3.91 15.84
C SER A 50 -5.52 3.10 15.68
N PHE A 51 -4.91 3.15 14.48
CA PHE A 51 -3.72 2.38 14.18
C PHE A 51 -2.46 3.19 14.48
N PRO A 52 -1.55 2.70 15.33
CA PRO A 52 -0.25 3.32 15.52
C PRO A 52 0.65 2.99 14.32
N LEU A 53 0.83 3.94 13.40
CA LEU A 53 1.66 3.74 12.21
C LEU A 53 3.14 3.46 12.54
N HIS A 54 3.57 3.78 13.77
CA HIS A 54 4.92 3.59 14.30
C HIS A 54 5.12 2.25 15.06
N GLN A 55 4.10 1.38 15.13
CA GLN A 55 4.17 0.07 15.83
C GLN A 55 3.72 -1.10 14.95
N LEU A 56 3.85 -0.96 13.64
CA LEU A 56 3.60 -2.05 12.70
C LEU A 56 4.56 -3.22 12.94
N SER A 57 4.15 -4.42 12.53
CA SER A 57 4.94 -5.64 12.75
C SER A 57 6.33 -5.56 12.10
N ARG A 58 7.22 -6.50 12.46
CA ARG A 58 8.55 -6.62 11.83
C ARG A 58 8.50 -6.96 10.34
N ALA A 59 7.34 -7.32 9.80
CA ALA A 59 7.18 -7.58 8.38
C ALA A 59 7.22 -6.27 7.57
N ARG A 60 7.17 -6.40 6.24
CA ARG A 60 6.97 -5.24 5.39
C ARG A 60 5.52 -4.78 5.49
N ASN A 61 5.32 -3.47 5.48
CA ASN A 61 4.01 -2.85 5.46
C ASN A 61 3.99 -1.78 4.37
N MET A 62 2.81 -1.51 3.83
CA MET A 62 2.60 -0.49 2.82
C MET A 62 1.63 0.56 3.35
N ILE A 63 1.96 1.83 3.19
CA ILE A 63 1.02 2.93 3.37
C ILE A 63 0.89 3.62 2.03
N VAL A 64 -0.34 3.67 1.53
CA VAL A 64 -0.69 4.37 0.30
C VAL A 64 -1.54 5.56 0.68
N ILE A 65 -1.04 6.76 0.42
CA ILE A 65 -1.71 8.01 0.73
C ILE A 65 -2.42 8.49 -0.53
N LEU A 66 -3.70 8.79 -0.40
CA LEU A 66 -4.60 9.17 -1.49
C LEU A 66 -5.38 10.43 -1.09
N PRO A 67 -5.81 11.26 -2.06
CA PRO A 67 -6.74 12.34 -1.79
C PRO A 67 -8.06 11.82 -1.17
N LYS A 68 -8.77 10.97 -1.92
CA LYS A 68 -10.04 10.33 -1.56
C LYS A 68 -10.11 8.95 -2.22
N ILE A 69 -10.85 8.05 -1.59
CA ILE A 69 -11.34 6.80 -2.16
C ILE A 69 -12.73 7.06 -2.73
N ALA A 70 -12.99 6.50 -3.90
CA ALA A 70 -14.30 6.52 -4.54
C ALA A 70 -14.60 5.17 -5.16
N THR A 71 -15.88 4.81 -5.22
CA THR A 71 -16.33 3.57 -5.86
C THR A 71 -17.57 3.85 -6.69
N LYS A 72 -18.06 2.86 -7.44
CA LYS A 72 -19.31 3.01 -8.19
C LYS A 72 -20.51 3.35 -7.31
N ARG A 73 -20.51 2.92 -6.03
CA ARG A 73 -21.58 3.20 -5.07
C ARG A 73 -21.42 4.56 -4.38
N HIS A 74 -20.18 5.01 -4.25
CA HIS A 74 -19.82 6.26 -3.60
C HIS A 74 -18.93 7.08 -4.55
N PRO A 75 -19.53 7.73 -5.57
CA PRO A 75 -18.79 8.51 -6.54
C PRO A 75 -18.25 9.79 -5.91
N LEU A 76 -17.24 10.38 -6.56
CA LEU A 76 -16.69 11.67 -6.17
C LEU A 76 -17.72 12.79 -6.40
N PRO A 77 -17.67 13.87 -5.58
CA PRO A 77 -18.32 15.13 -5.91
C PRO A 77 -17.89 15.66 -7.28
N GLU A 78 -18.80 16.31 -8.01
CA GLU A 78 -18.57 16.80 -9.38
C GLU A 78 -17.34 17.70 -9.50
N HIS A 79 -17.14 18.63 -8.55
CA HIS A 79 -15.99 19.54 -8.52
C HIS A 79 -14.63 18.83 -8.35
N LEU A 80 -14.62 17.58 -7.88
CA LEU A 80 -13.40 16.76 -7.74
C LEU A 80 -13.26 15.72 -8.85
N ALA A 81 -14.35 15.41 -9.56
CA ALA A 81 -14.43 14.25 -10.44
C ALA A 81 -13.37 14.29 -11.55
N ASP A 82 -13.10 15.44 -12.15
CA ASP A 82 -12.15 15.54 -13.27
C ASP A 82 -10.74 15.96 -12.83
N HIS A 83 -10.49 16.18 -11.53
CA HIS A 83 -9.20 16.66 -11.08
C HIS A 83 -8.12 15.55 -11.22
N PRO A 84 -6.99 15.79 -11.93
CA PRO A 84 -6.02 14.73 -12.27
C PRO A 84 -5.46 13.98 -11.07
N LEU A 85 -5.14 14.69 -9.98
CA LEU A 85 -4.61 14.08 -8.76
C LEU A 85 -5.66 13.29 -7.99
N ILE A 86 -6.94 13.70 -8.07
CA ILE A 86 -8.06 12.93 -7.49
C ILE A 86 -8.21 11.61 -8.26
N GLN A 87 -8.26 11.69 -9.60
CA GLN A 87 -8.37 10.54 -10.48
C GLN A 87 -7.19 9.58 -10.35
N ALA A 88 -5.96 10.08 -10.21
CA ALA A 88 -4.79 9.26 -9.93
C ALA A 88 -4.93 8.51 -8.59
N GLY A 89 -5.49 9.13 -7.55
CA GLY A 89 -5.79 8.48 -6.28
C GLY A 89 -6.79 7.33 -6.40
N VAL A 90 -7.86 7.51 -7.19
CA VAL A 90 -8.86 6.45 -7.46
C VAL A 90 -8.22 5.26 -8.16
N ARG A 91 -7.46 5.50 -9.25
CA ARG A 91 -6.80 4.42 -10.00
C ARG A 91 -5.72 3.71 -9.19
N LEU A 92 -5.02 4.44 -8.31
CA LEU A 92 -4.08 3.85 -7.36
C LEU A 92 -4.78 2.93 -6.35
N HIS A 93 -5.93 3.34 -5.81
CA HIS A 93 -6.74 2.49 -4.94
C HIS A 93 -7.19 1.22 -5.66
N GLU A 94 -7.74 1.35 -6.87
CA GLU A 94 -8.17 0.22 -7.69
C GLU A 94 -7.02 -0.77 -7.96
N GLY A 95 -5.85 -0.28 -8.37
CA GLY A 95 -4.67 -1.12 -8.61
C GLY A 95 -4.18 -1.86 -7.36
N VAL A 96 -4.19 -1.19 -6.19
CA VAL A 96 -3.85 -1.82 -4.91
C VAL A 96 -4.89 -2.87 -4.51
N HIS A 97 -6.18 -2.57 -4.72
CA HIS A 97 -7.27 -3.50 -4.46
C HIS A 97 -7.14 -4.78 -5.30
N GLU A 98 -6.89 -4.64 -6.59
CA GLU A 98 -6.72 -5.77 -7.51
C GLU A 98 -5.51 -6.66 -7.19
N GLN A 99 -4.43 -6.06 -6.66
CA GLN A 99 -3.17 -6.76 -6.35
C GLN A 99 -3.01 -7.13 -4.88
N TYR A 100 -4.03 -6.90 -4.04
CA TYR A 100 -3.94 -7.10 -2.59
C TYR A 100 -3.43 -8.51 -2.21
N GLU A 101 -3.99 -9.56 -2.83
CA GLU A 101 -3.60 -10.95 -2.52
C GLU A 101 -2.15 -11.24 -2.90
N ASN A 102 -1.68 -10.68 -4.02
CA ASN A 102 -0.29 -10.81 -4.46
C ASN A 102 0.66 -10.12 -3.47
N LEU A 103 0.34 -8.88 -3.07
CA LEU A 103 1.12 -8.15 -2.06
C LEU A 103 1.15 -8.89 -0.72
N ALA A 104 0.01 -9.39 -0.25
CA ALA A 104 -0.06 -10.19 0.97
C ALA A 104 0.80 -11.45 0.87
N SER A 105 0.76 -12.15 -0.27
CA SER A 105 1.54 -13.39 -0.50
C SER A 105 3.06 -13.20 -0.46
N ILE A 106 3.56 -12.01 -0.85
CA ILE A 106 5.00 -11.70 -0.82
C ILE A 106 5.47 -11.13 0.53
N GLY A 107 4.56 -11.07 1.51
CA GLY A 107 4.87 -10.73 2.89
C GLY A 107 4.65 -9.26 3.27
N PHE A 108 3.81 -8.52 2.53
CA PHE A 108 3.21 -7.30 3.08
C PHE A 108 2.15 -7.70 4.12
N SER A 109 2.44 -7.49 5.41
CA SER A 109 1.51 -7.88 6.48
C SER A 109 0.35 -6.91 6.65
N TYR A 110 0.60 -5.62 6.49
CA TYR A 110 -0.43 -4.59 6.50
C TYR A 110 -0.28 -3.67 5.29
N ILE A 111 -1.41 -3.35 4.69
CA ILE A 111 -1.55 -2.32 3.67
C ILE A 111 -2.57 -1.33 4.24
N PHE A 112 -2.22 -0.06 4.30
CA PHE A 112 -3.12 1.00 4.76
C PHE A 112 -3.37 1.98 3.63
N LEU A 113 -4.63 2.39 3.47
CA LEU A 113 -4.97 3.59 2.70
C LEU A 113 -5.12 4.75 3.68
N VAL A 114 -4.47 5.88 3.44
CA VAL A 114 -4.67 7.11 4.23
C VAL A 114 -5.34 8.15 3.34
N THR A 115 -6.45 8.73 3.79
CA THR A 115 -7.22 9.72 3.00
C THR A 115 -7.75 10.85 3.88
N THR A 116 -8.23 11.93 3.25
CA THR A 116 -8.89 13.05 3.96
C THR A 116 -10.34 12.77 4.33
N GLN A 117 -10.89 11.63 3.96
CA GLN A 117 -12.28 11.29 4.24
C GLN A 117 -12.48 10.95 5.72
N SER A 118 -13.66 11.26 6.24
CA SER A 118 -14.00 10.92 7.61
C SER A 118 -14.04 9.40 7.81
N ALA A 119 -13.80 8.93 9.04
CA ALA A 119 -13.86 7.49 9.32
C ALA A 119 -15.26 6.90 9.12
N GLU A 120 -16.31 7.72 9.22
CA GLU A 120 -17.69 7.33 8.91
C GLU A 120 -17.89 7.15 7.40
N GLU A 121 -17.49 8.14 6.60
CA GLU A 121 -17.51 8.05 5.13
C GLU A 121 -16.71 6.84 4.63
N LEU A 122 -15.50 6.63 5.16
CA LEU A 122 -14.68 5.46 4.81
C LEU A 122 -15.35 4.12 5.19
N ARG A 123 -16.08 4.05 6.30
CA ARG A 123 -16.84 2.83 6.66
C ARG A 123 -17.92 2.53 5.65
N GLU A 124 -18.67 3.55 5.24
CA GLU A 124 -19.73 3.42 4.26
C GLU A 124 -19.18 2.98 2.90
N ILE A 125 -18.04 3.54 2.50
CA ILE A 125 -17.37 3.21 1.24
C ILE A 125 -16.77 1.80 1.27
N ILE A 126 -16.05 1.43 2.33
CA ILE A 126 -15.23 0.21 2.36
C ILE A 126 -16.05 -1.04 2.69
N ARG A 127 -17.01 -0.95 3.62
CA ARG A 127 -17.79 -2.13 4.09
C ARG A 127 -18.52 -2.88 2.97
N PRO A 128 -19.14 -2.22 1.97
CA PRO A 128 -19.82 -2.91 0.88
C PRO A 128 -18.89 -3.48 -0.19
N GLU A 129 -17.61 -3.10 -0.20
CA GLU A 129 -16.69 -3.47 -1.28
C GLU A 129 -16.16 -4.89 -1.08
N PRO A 130 -16.45 -5.81 -2.02
CA PRO A 130 -15.99 -7.19 -1.91
C PRO A 130 -14.46 -7.24 -1.99
N ARG A 131 -13.81 -8.07 -1.17
CA ARG A 131 -12.36 -8.30 -1.16
C ARG A 131 -11.50 -7.10 -0.75
N GLN A 132 -12.09 -6.00 -0.28
CA GLN A 132 -11.34 -4.92 0.38
C GLN A 132 -10.93 -5.40 1.79
N GLN A 133 -9.83 -6.13 1.85
CA GLN A 133 -9.32 -6.82 3.05
C GLN A 133 -8.32 -5.98 3.85
N PHE A 134 -8.23 -4.69 3.55
CA PHE A 134 -7.26 -3.80 4.16
C PHE A 134 -7.90 -2.48 4.60
N PRO A 135 -7.50 -1.96 5.79
CA PRO A 135 -8.13 -0.80 6.39
C PRO A 135 -7.81 0.49 5.64
N ALA A 136 -8.83 1.35 5.54
CA ALA A 136 -8.65 2.76 5.24
C ALA A 136 -8.60 3.56 6.55
N LEU A 137 -7.69 4.53 6.61
CA LEU A 137 -7.40 5.38 7.75
C LEU A 137 -7.79 6.82 7.42
N SER A 138 -8.56 7.40 8.32
CA SER A 138 -9.07 8.78 8.21
C SER A 138 -8.07 9.77 8.78
N ASP A 139 -7.64 10.72 7.96
CA ASP A 139 -6.79 11.86 8.34
C ASP A 139 -7.31 13.18 7.70
N PRO A 140 -8.51 13.64 8.07
CA PRO A 140 -9.16 14.81 7.45
C PRO A 140 -8.40 16.12 7.68
N ASP A 141 -7.63 16.22 8.76
CA ASP A 141 -6.83 17.40 9.08
C ASP A 141 -5.43 17.33 8.45
N LEU A 142 -5.12 16.28 7.69
CA LEU A 142 -3.81 16.03 7.07
C LEU A 142 -2.64 16.07 8.06
N LYS A 143 -2.80 15.47 9.24
CA LYS A 143 -1.79 15.46 10.32
C LYS A 143 -0.52 14.76 9.86
N LEU A 144 -0.63 13.73 9.04
CA LEU A 144 0.55 13.05 8.50
C LEU A 144 1.35 13.98 7.59
N ALA A 145 0.70 14.78 6.73
CA ALA A 145 1.39 15.80 5.93
C ALA A 145 2.14 16.80 6.83
N ASP A 146 1.49 17.32 7.86
CA ASP A 146 2.08 18.33 8.73
C ASP A 146 3.29 17.78 9.52
N LEU A 147 3.28 16.48 9.87
CA LEU A 147 4.35 15.84 10.65
C LEU A 147 5.57 15.45 9.82
N VAL A 148 5.40 15.04 8.57
CA VAL A 148 6.51 14.53 7.74
C VAL A 148 6.68 15.23 6.39
N GLY A 149 5.94 16.32 6.16
CA GLY A 149 6.07 17.16 4.97
C GLY A 149 5.54 16.50 3.69
N LEU A 150 4.44 15.75 3.75
CA LEU A 150 3.87 15.12 2.54
C LEU A 150 3.25 16.15 1.59
N PRO A 151 3.27 15.90 0.27
CA PRO A 151 2.71 16.80 -0.73
C PRO A 151 1.19 16.89 -0.62
N THR A 152 0.67 18.10 -0.79
CA THR A 152 -0.77 18.40 -0.76
C THR A 152 -1.13 19.40 -1.85
N PHE A 153 -2.38 19.35 -2.30
CA PHE A 153 -2.96 20.33 -3.22
C PHE A 153 -4.31 20.81 -2.70
N ALA A 154 -4.88 21.84 -3.33
CA ALA A 154 -6.19 22.37 -2.96
C ALA A 154 -7.13 22.45 -4.16
N VAL A 155 -8.41 22.13 -3.92
CA VAL A 155 -9.51 22.34 -4.88
C VAL A 155 -10.60 23.10 -4.14
N GLU A 156 -11.02 24.24 -4.68
CA GLU A 156 -12.06 25.10 -4.09
C GLU A 156 -11.85 25.45 -2.60
N GLY A 157 -10.59 25.49 -2.14
CA GLY A 157 -10.23 25.83 -0.76
C GLY A 157 -10.16 24.63 0.20
N GLU A 158 -10.53 23.42 -0.23
CA GLU A 158 -10.30 22.18 0.52
C GLU A 158 -8.92 21.61 0.18
N ARG A 159 -8.18 21.12 1.19
CA ARG A 159 -6.83 20.57 1.05
C ARG A 159 -6.86 19.04 0.97
N PHE A 160 -6.09 18.47 0.06
CA PHE A 160 -6.01 17.03 -0.19
C PHE A 160 -4.56 16.57 -0.28
N TYR A 161 -4.33 15.29 0.03
CA TYR A 161 -3.05 14.62 -0.25
C TYR A 161 -2.83 14.42 -1.74
N GLU A 162 -1.61 14.59 -2.23
CA GLU A 162 -1.22 13.97 -3.50
C GLU A 162 -1.00 12.46 -3.34
N PRO A 163 -1.22 11.65 -4.40
CA PRO A 163 -0.90 10.23 -4.37
C PRO A 163 0.57 9.96 -4.00
N PHE A 164 0.80 9.23 -2.91
CA PHE A 164 2.12 9.01 -2.35
C PHE A 164 2.25 7.60 -1.77
N GLY A 165 3.39 6.95 -1.96
CA GLY A 165 3.65 5.59 -1.49
C GLY A 165 4.77 5.50 -0.46
N LEU A 166 4.53 4.76 0.61
CA LEU A 166 5.53 4.40 1.61
C LEU A 166 5.56 2.88 1.78
N ILE A 167 6.77 2.30 1.68
CA ILE A 167 7.02 0.93 2.09
C ILE A 167 7.86 0.97 3.37
N LEU A 168 7.39 0.26 4.39
CA LEU A 168 7.96 0.23 5.72
C LEU A 168 8.48 -1.17 6.02
N ARG A 169 9.56 -1.26 6.79
CA ARG A 169 10.03 -2.48 7.44
C ARG A 169 10.46 -2.13 8.85
N GLU A 170 9.96 -2.89 9.83
CA GLU A 170 10.22 -2.60 11.25
C GLU A 170 9.89 -1.15 11.65
N CYS A 171 8.78 -0.62 11.13
CA CYS A 171 8.31 0.77 11.31
C CYS A 171 9.23 1.86 10.72
N VAL A 172 10.28 1.48 10.00
CA VAL A 172 11.20 2.39 9.31
C VAL A 172 10.87 2.43 7.83
N VAL A 173 10.89 3.61 7.22
CA VAL A 173 10.68 3.78 5.77
C VAL A 173 11.82 3.13 4.99
N GLU A 174 11.51 2.03 4.30
CA GLU A 174 12.42 1.29 3.42
C GLU A 174 12.44 1.90 2.01
N LYS A 175 11.30 2.41 1.53
CA LYS A 175 11.17 3.06 0.22
C LYS A 175 10.08 4.12 0.23
N VAL A 176 10.37 5.24 -0.42
CA VAL A 176 9.41 6.30 -0.76
C VAL A 176 9.13 6.23 -2.26
N VAL A 177 7.88 6.43 -2.64
CA VAL A 177 7.44 6.44 -4.04
C VAL A 177 6.63 7.69 -4.30
N TYR A 178 7.28 8.66 -4.95
CA TYR A 178 6.68 9.92 -5.35
C TYR A 178 7.54 10.58 -6.45
N PRO A 179 6.92 11.20 -7.48
CA PRO A 179 5.50 11.14 -7.81
C PRO A 179 5.08 9.75 -8.32
N ILE A 180 3.81 9.37 -8.11
CA ILE A 180 3.26 8.12 -8.67
C ILE A 180 2.78 8.36 -10.10
N GLY A 181 3.66 8.14 -11.08
CA GLY A 181 3.38 8.34 -12.51
C GLY A 181 2.53 7.26 -13.18
N ASP A 182 2.50 6.05 -12.63
CA ASP A 182 1.65 4.93 -13.08
C ASP A 182 0.86 4.38 -11.87
N PRO A 183 -0.29 5.00 -11.54
CA PRO A 183 -1.14 4.57 -10.42
C PRO A 183 -1.57 3.11 -10.50
N GLU A 184 -1.99 2.65 -11.68
CA GLU A 184 -2.48 1.30 -11.93
C GLU A 184 -1.36 0.26 -11.80
N GLY A 185 -0.14 0.59 -12.24
CA GLY A 185 1.02 -0.29 -12.17
C GLY A 185 1.74 -0.31 -10.80
N TYR A 186 1.47 0.65 -9.92
CA TYR A 186 2.16 0.80 -8.62
C TYR A 186 2.19 -0.49 -7.81
N ALA A 187 1.04 -1.15 -7.63
CA ALA A 187 0.95 -2.34 -6.79
C ALA A 187 1.68 -3.54 -7.38
N ARG A 188 1.64 -3.71 -8.72
CA ARG A 188 2.40 -4.74 -9.44
C ARG A 188 3.90 -4.50 -9.32
N TRP A 189 4.33 -3.25 -9.43
CA TRP A 189 5.73 -2.92 -9.19
C TRP A 189 6.13 -3.22 -7.75
N ALA A 190 5.33 -2.83 -6.75
CA ALA A 190 5.69 -3.05 -5.35
C ALA A 190 5.86 -4.54 -5.04
N PHE A 191 5.05 -5.40 -5.65
CA PHE A 191 5.22 -6.85 -5.62
C PHE A 191 6.59 -7.28 -6.20
N ASN A 192 6.92 -6.82 -7.42
CA ASN A 192 8.21 -7.14 -8.06
C ASN A 192 9.41 -6.61 -7.27
N TRP A 193 9.32 -5.37 -6.76
CA TRP A 193 10.32 -4.72 -5.94
C TRP A 193 10.59 -5.50 -4.65
N ALA A 194 9.52 -5.97 -3.98
CA ALA A 194 9.62 -6.75 -2.75
C ALA A 194 10.17 -8.16 -3.01
N ARG A 195 9.78 -8.78 -4.13
CA ARG A 195 10.20 -10.10 -4.58
C ARG A 195 11.72 -10.21 -4.73
N VAL A 196 12.34 -9.23 -5.40
CA VAL A 196 13.80 -9.18 -5.59
C VAL A 196 14.54 -9.05 -4.25
N ARG A 197 13.90 -8.42 -3.26
CA ARG A 197 14.45 -8.16 -1.93
C ARG A 197 13.99 -9.21 -0.89
N ARG A 198 13.53 -10.37 -1.34
CA ARG A 198 13.21 -11.58 -0.55
C ARG A 198 13.73 -12.85 -1.28
N PRO A 199 15.05 -13.03 -1.42
CA PRO A 199 15.57 -14.29 -1.96
C PRO A 199 15.27 -15.48 -1.05
N ASP A 200 14.86 -15.25 0.21
CA ASP A 200 14.43 -16.26 1.19
C ASP A 200 13.00 -16.78 0.97
N LEU A 201 12.16 -16.03 0.24
CA LEU A 201 10.85 -16.50 -0.21
C LEU A 201 10.99 -17.19 -1.56
N ASP A 202 11.58 -18.39 -1.55
CA ASP A 202 11.40 -19.31 -2.68
C ASP A 202 9.90 -19.60 -2.81
N PHE A 203 9.25 -19.07 -3.85
CA PHE A 203 7.82 -19.22 -4.12
C PHE A 203 7.36 -20.68 -4.17
N LEU A 204 8.30 -21.62 -4.38
CA LEU A 204 8.08 -23.06 -4.33
C LEU A 204 7.75 -23.57 -2.91
N ASN A 205 8.31 -22.98 -1.85
CA ASN A 205 8.07 -23.43 -0.48
C ASN A 205 6.84 -22.77 0.18
N TYR A 206 6.52 -21.52 -0.20
CA TYR A 206 5.39 -20.80 0.43
C TYR A 206 4.02 -21.39 0.06
N ASN A 207 3.87 -21.98 -1.14
CA ASN A 207 2.65 -22.70 -1.53
C ASN A 207 2.50 -24.08 -0.88
N LEU A 208 3.60 -24.70 -0.42
CA LEU A 208 3.54 -25.99 0.29
C LEU A 208 2.98 -25.84 1.71
N ASP A 209 3.28 -24.73 2.40
CA ASP A 209 2.79 -24.50 3.76
C ASP A 209 1.28 -24.20 3.84
N ARG A 210 0.68 -23.65 2.76
CA ARG A 210 -0.79 -23.47 2.69
C ARG A 210 -1.54 -24.69 2.13
N GLY A 211 -0.85 -25.66 1.52
CA GLY A 211 -1.44 -26.89 0.99
C GLY A 211 -1.76 -27.96 2.04
N SER A 212 -1.39 -27.78 3.31
CA SER A 212 -1.51 -28.82 4.35
C SER A 212 -2.84 -28.79 5.15
N PHE A 213 -3.79 -27.92 4.83
CA PHE A 213 -5.15 -27.97 5.37
C PHE A 213 -6.16 -28.36 4.30
N THR A 214 -6.20 -29.65 3.93
CA THR A 214 -7.44 -30.33 3.52
C THR A 214 -7.30 -31.85 3.67
N ARG A 215 -8.37 -32.46 4.20
CA ARG A 215 -8.63 -33.88 4.50
C ARG A 215 -7.88 -34.51 5.69
N ARG A 216 -8.49 -34.37 6.87
CA ARG A 216 -8.76 -35.56 7.68
C ARG A 216 -10.17 -36.04 7.37
N ASN A 217 -10.25 -37.19 6.71
CA ASN A 217 -11.46 -38.00 6.66
C ASN A 217 -11.81 -38.45 8.08
N GLY A 218 -13.10 -38.38 8.39
CA GLY A 218 -13.78 -38.97 9.53
C GLY A 218 -15.27 -38.86 9.28
#